data_AF-A0A375GGB6-F1
#
_entry.id   AF-A0A375GGB6-F1
#
_cell.length_a   1.000
_cell.length_b   1.000
_cell.length_c   1.000
_cell.angle_alpha   90.00
_cell.angle_beta   90.00
_cell.angle_gamma   90.00
#
_symmetry.space_group_name_H-M   'P 1'
#
loop_
_entity.id
_entity.type
_entity.pdbx_description
1 polymer ?
#
loop_
_entity_poly.entity_id
_entity_poly.type
_entity_poly.pdbx_seq_one_letter_code
_entity_poly.pdbx_strand_id
1 'polypeptide(L)'
;MTVLVEWTREHTCRLFPMSAEYHRAGGSEVQVSWQAEPPGSPGRCRISALLAFDQDVIDAVYLADPPELARIGARLADLVARWLADDDMACLSGTALVIPVGSVLLSH
;
A
#
# COMPACT_ATOMS: atom_id res chain seq x y z
N MET A 1 15.06 0.27 7.27
CA MET A 1 13.84 0.18 6.43
C MET A 1 14.22 0.58 5.01
N THR A 2 13.61 -0.02 3.99
CA THR A 2 13.94 0.22 2.57
C THR A 2 13.23 1.46 2.04
N VAL A 3 13.86 2.23 1.14
CA VAL A 3 13.33 3.47 0.54
C VAL A 3 11.89 3.31 0.06
N LEU A 4 11.59 2.20 -0.63
CA LEU A 4 10.25 1.88 -1.13
C LEU A 4 9.18 1.80 -0.02
N VAL A 5 9.52 1.27 1.16
CA VAL A 5 8.59 1.11 2.29
C VAL A 5 8.29 2.47 2.93
N GLU A 6 9.31 3.30 3.12
CA GLU A 6 9.13 4.66 3.67
C GLU A 6 8.33 5.54 2.73
N TRP A 7 8.66 5.52 1.44
CA TRP A 7 7.93 6.27 0.42
C TRP A 7 6.46 5.81 0.32
N THR A 8 6.23 4.49 0.31
CA THR A 8 4.86 3.94 0.32
C THR A 8 4.09 4.42 1.55
N ARG A 9 4.72 4.38 2.73
CA ARG A 9 4.12 4.84 3.98
C ARG A 9 3.81 6.34 3.94
N GLU A 10 4.74 7.17 3.48
CA GLU A 10 4.57 8.62 3.39
C GLU A 10 3.30 8.99 2.61
N HIS A 11 3.08 8.34 1.47
CA HIS A 11 1.97 8.67 0.58
C HIS A 11 0.64 7.99 0.92
N THR A 12 0.67 6.83 1.60
CA THR A 12 -0.56 6.05 1.87
C THR A 12 -0.98 6.02 3.34
N CYS A 13 -0.19 6.57 4.27
CA CYS A 13 -0.46 6.51 5.71
C CYS A 13 -1.83 7.06 6.14
N ARG A 14 -2.40 8.00 5.38
CA ARG A 14 -3.73 8.58 5.66
C ARG A 14 -4.90 7.69 5.24
N LEU A 15 -4.65 6.68 4.40
CA LEU A 15 -5.66 5.77 3.87
C LEU A 15 -5.87 4.55 4.77
N PHE A 16 -4.91 4.26 5.65
CA PHE A 16 -4.97 3.12 6.56
C PHE A 16 -5.16 3.59 8.01
N PRO A 17 -5.64 2.72 8.91
CA PRO A 17 -5.75 3.05 10.33
C PRO A 17 -4.41 3.39 10.97
N MET A 18 -4.42 4.14 12.08
CA MET A 18 -3.21 4.54 12.79
C MET A 18 -2.38 3.34 13.30
N SER A 19 -3.01 2.17 13.49
CA SER A 19 -2.37 0.91 13.86
C SER A 19 -1.68 0.18 12.70
N ALA A 20 -1.72 0.75 11.49
CA ALA A 20 -1.15 0.13 10.31
C ALA A 20 0.38 0.05 10.37
N GLU A 21 0.89 -1.14 10.14
CA GLU A 21 2.31 -1.44 10.05
C GLU A 21 2.69 -1.74 8.60
N TYR A 22 3.82 -1.21 8.17
CA TYR A 22 4.36 -1.35 6.82
C TYR A 22 5.59 -2.25 6.87
N HIS A 23 5.55 -3.34 6.12
CA HIS A 23 6.61 -4.35 6.08
C HIS A 23 6.96 -4.67 4.63
N ARG A 24 8.21 -5.06 4.39
CA ARG A 24 8.60 -5.64 3.11
C ARG A 24 8.18 -7.11 3.11
N ALA A 25 7.36 -7.53 2.14
CA ALA A 25 6.86 -8.91 2.03
C ALA A 25 7.64 -9.75 1.02
N GLY A 26 8.24 -9.12 0.02
CA GLY A 26 8.98 -9.74 -1.07
C GLY A 26 9.79 -8.70 -1.82
N GLY A 27 10.60 -9.11 -2.80
CA GLY A 27 11.53 -8.22 -3.52
C GLY A 27 10.90 -6.87 -3.92
N SER A 28 9.69 -6.94 -4.46
CA SER A 28 8.95 -5.79 -5.01
C SER A 28 7.65 -5.49 -4.26
N GLU A 29 7.48 -6.01 -3.04
CA GLU A 29 6.18 -6.00 -2.37
C GLU A 29 6.25 -5.31 -1.01
N VAL A 30 5.28 -4.42 -0.78
CA VAL A 30 5.07 -3.76 0.52
C VAL A 30 3.73 -4.21 1.09
N GLN A 31 3.77 -4.89 2.22
CA GLN A 31 2.57 -5.28 2.96
C GLN A 31 2.23 -4.23 4.01
N VAL A 32 0.98 -3.79 3.99
CA VAL A 32 0.37 -2.93 5.01
C VAL A 32 -0.59 -3.79 5.80
N SER A 33 -0.41 -3.88 7.12
CA SER A 33 -1.28 -4.71 7.97
C SER A 33 -1.79 -3.94 9.16
N TRP A 34 -3.07 -4.11 9.50
CA TRP A 34 -3.72 -3.40 10.60
C TRP A 34 -4.72 -4.29 11.32
N GLN A 35 -5.14 -3.85 12.52
CA GLN A 35 -6.18 -4.52 13.29
C GLN A 35 -7.51 -3.80 13.05
N ALA A 36 -8.52 -4.55 12.63
CA ALA A 36 -9.86 -4.02 12.35
C ALA A 36 -10.71 -3.80 13.61
N GLU A 37 -10.40 -4.47 14.73
CA GLU A 37 -11.20 -4.42 15.95
C GLU A 37 -10.44 -3.85 17.16
N PRO A 38 -11.15 -3.21 18.11
CA PRO A 38 -10.56 -2.71 19.35
C PRO A 38 -9.98 -3.84 20.22
N PRO A 39 -9.00 -3.52 21.08
CA PRO A 39 -8.43 -4.50 22.01
C PRO A 39 -9.53 -5.05 22.94
N GLY A 40 -9.87 -6.33 22.76
CA GLY A 40 -10.84 -7.05 23.61
C GLY A 40 -11.85 -7.91 22.85
N SER A 41 -12.00 -7.73 21.54
CA SER A 41 -12.93 -8.56 20.77
C SER A 41 -12.37 -9.95 20.44
N PRO A 42 -13.18 -11.02 20.59
CA PRO A 42 -12.80 -12.40 20.29
C PRO A 42 -12.89 -12.64 18.77
N GLY A 43 -12.00 -11.99 18.01
CA GLY A 43 -12.12 -11.99 16.55
C GLY A 43 -11.09 -11.10 15.86
N ARG A 44 -9.84 -11.06 16.34
CA ARG A 44 -8.74 -10.27 15.73
C ARG A 44 -8.46 -10.76 14.30
N CYS A 45 -9.26 -10.34 13.34
CA CYS A 45 -8.96 -10.47 11.93
C CYS A 45 -7.88 -9.44 11.60
N ARG A 46 -6.64 -9.90 11.48
CA ARG A 46 -5.55 -9.07 10.96
C ARG A 46 -5.85 -8.86 9.47
N ILE A 47 -6.21 -7.64 9.10
CA ILE A 47 -6.38 -7.27 7.70
C ILE A 47 -5.01 -6.88 7.16
N SER A 48 -4.76 -7.23 5.91
CA SER A 48 -3.58 -6.73 5.22
C SER A 48 -3.87 -6.41 3.77
N ALA A 49 -3.18 -5.39 3.25
CA ALA A 49 -3.07 -5.09 1.84
C ALA A 49 -1.63 -5.36 1.41
N LEU A 50 -1.44 -5.96 0.25
CA LEU A 50 -0.15 -6.24 -0.36
C LEU A 50 -0.02 -5.39 -1.62
N LEU A 51 0.82 -4.36 -1.58
CA LEU A 51 1.13 -3.54 -2.73
C LEU A 51 2.27 -4.21 -3.50
N ALA A 52 1.96 -4.71 -4.70
CA ALA A 52 2.89 -5.42 -5.56
C ALA A 52 3.40 -4.47 -6.66
N PHE A 53 4.65 -4.01 -6.54
CA PHE A 53 5.23 -3.02 -7.43
C PHE A 53 5.89 -3.68 -8.64
N ASP A 54 5.61 -3.15 -9.83
CA ASP A 54 6.40 -3.47 -11.02
C ASP A 54 7.81 -2.88 -10.88
N GLN A 55 8.81 -3.53 -11.48
CA GLN A 55 10.21 -3.09 -11.41
C GLN A 55 10.38 -1.67 -11.95
N ASP A 56 9.64 -1.30 -13.00
CA ASP A 56 9.68 0.05 -13.58
C ASP A 56 9.27 1.14 -12.57
N VAL A 57 8.29 0.84 -11.70
CA VAL A 57 7.84 1.77 -10.64
C VAL A 57 8.90 1.86 -9.55
N ILE A 58 9.55 0.74 -9.21
CA ILE A 58 10.66 0.74 -8.27
C ILE A 58 11.78 1.62 -8.80
N ASP A 59 12.22 1.40 -10.04
CA ASP A 59 13.29 2.15 -10.67
C ASP A 59 12.95 3.65 -10.71
N ALA A 60 11.70 4.01 -11.06
CA ALA A 60 11.22 5.38 -10.99
C ALA A 60 11.31 5.97 -9.57
N VAL A 61 10.89 5.25 -8.52
CA VAL A 61 10.99 5.71 -7.13
C VAL A 61 12.44 5.89 -6.67
N TYR A 62 13.38 5.13 -7.22
CA TYR A 62 14.80 5.26 -6.87
C TYR A 62 15.54 6.36 -7.66
N LEU A 63 15.04 6.73 -8.85
CA LEU A 63 15.73 7.64 -9.76
C LEU A 63 15.06 9.02 -9.92
N ALA A 64 13.78 9.13 -9.58
CA ALA A 64 12.98 10.34 -9.74
C ALA A 64 13.46 11.49 -8.84
N ASP A 65 13.25 12.72 -9.31
CA ASP A 65 13.45 13.91 -8.50
C ASP A 65 12.32 14.09 -7.46
N PRO A 66 12.49 14.94 -6.43
CA PRO A 66 11.45 15.11 -5.40
C PRO A 66 10.06 15.52 -5.94
N PRO A 67 9.95 16.42 -6.93
CA PRO A 67 8.67 16.72 -7.58
C PRO A 67 8.00 15.52 -8.25
N GLU A 68 8.76 14.71 -8.98
CA GLU A 68 8.27 13.51 -9.66
C GLU A 68 7.88 12.42 -8.66
N LEU A 69 8.67 12.23 -7.59
CA LEU A 69 8.32 11.34 -6.48
C LEU A 69 6.99 11.70 -5.83
N ALA A 70 6.74 12.99 -5.60
CA ALA A 70 5.48 13.45 -5.04
C ALA A 70 4.30 13.20 -5.99
N ARG A 71 4.49 13.32 -7.31
CA ARG A 71 3.46 13.03 -8.31
C ARG A 71 3.13 11.53 -8.38
N ILE A 72 4.16 10.69 -8.46
CA ILE A 72 3.99 9.23 -8.44
C ILE A 72 3.31 8.82 -7.13
N GLY A 73 3.72 9.42 -6.00
CA GLY A 73 3.16 9.17 -4.68
C GLY A 73 1.69 9.58 -4.55
N ALA A 74 1.29 10.72 -5.12
CA ALA A 74 -0.12 11.12 -5.16
C ALA A 74 -0.97 10.12 -5.96
N ARG A 75 -0.47 9.64 -7.11
CA ARG A 75 -1.16 8.62 -7.91
C ARG A 75 -1.25 7.28 -7.20
N LEU A 76 -0.24 6.92 -6.41
CA LEU A 76 -0.27 5.73 -5.56
C LEU A 76 -1.39 5.86 -4.52
N ALA A 77 -1.50 7.01 -3.85
CA ALA A 77 -2.57 7.25 -2.89
C ALA A 77 -3.96 7.12 -3.54
N ASP A 78 -4.15 7.69 -4.72
CA ASP A 78 -5.41 7.58 -5.47
C ASP A 78 -5.72 6.13 -5.88
N LEU A 79 -4.71 5.38 -6.31
CA LEU A 79 -4.86 3.96 -6.66
C LEU A 79 -5.29 3.14 -5.44
N VAL A 80 -4.58 3.29 -4.32
CA VAL A 80 -4.90 2.57 -3.08
C VAL A 80 -6.30 2.95 -2.58
N ALA A 81 -6.67 4.22 -2.63
CA ALA A 81 -8.00 4.68 -2.23
C ALA A 81 -9.11 4.03 -3.06
N ARG A 82 -8.93 3.91 -4.39
CA ARG A 82 -9.89 3.22 -5.26
C ARG A 82 -10.01 1.74 -4.90
N TRP A 83 -8.88 1.05 -4.71
CA TRP A 83 -8.90 -0.36 -4.32
C TRP A 83 -9.58 -0.58 -2.97
N LEU A 84 -9.30 0.26 -1.98
CA LEU A 84 -9.96 0.17 -0.67
C LEU A 84 -11.47 0.47 -0.74
N ALA A 85 -11.91 1.36 -1.65
CA ALA A 85 -13.33 1.63 -1.87
C ALA A 85 -14.04 0.49 -2.61
N ASP A 86 -13.37 -0.14 -3.57
CA ASP A 86 -13.89 -1.30 -4.31
C ASP A 86 -13.93 -2.56 -3.42
N ASP A 87 -13.05 -2.64 -2.40
CA ASP A 87 -12.90 -3.79 -1.50
C ASP A 87 -13.88 -3.82 -0.31
N ASP A 88 -14.77 -2.83 -0.14
CA ASP A 88 -15.92 -2.92 0.78
C ASP A 88 -16.79 -4.18 0.52
N MET A 89 -16.59 -4.85 -0.61
CA MET A 89 -17.25 -6.09 -1.04
C MET A 89 -16.54 -7.41 -0.66
N ALA A 90 -15.27 -7.42 -0.24
CA ALA A 90 -14.48 -8.66 -0.09
C ALA A 90 -13.93 -8.95 1.32
N CYS A 91 -14.67 -8.56 2.37
CA CYS A 91 -14.43 -8.99 3.75
C CYS A 91 -14.70 -10.50 4.00
N LEU A 92 -14.21 -11.37 3.12
CA LEU A 92 -14.24 -12.82 3.28
C LEU A 92 -12.80 -13.35 3.43
N SER A 93 -12.45 -13.62 4.69
CA SER A 93 -11.46 -14.62 5.15
C SER A 93 -10.00 -14.47 4.72
N GLY A 94 -9.18 -13.85 5.57
CA GLY A 94 -7.79 -14.26 5.83
C GLY A 94 -6.72 -14.03 4.75
N THR A 95 -7.09 -13.62 3.54
CA THR A 95 -6.15 -13.27 2.46
C THR A 95 -5.91 -11.77 2.38
N ALA A 96 -4.68 -11.37 2.10
CA ALA A 96 -4.34 -9.96 1.89
C ALA A 96 -4.98 -9.41 0.60
N LEU A 97 -5.53 -8.20 0.64
CA LEU A 97 -5.94 -7.47 -0.57
C LEU A 97 -4.70 -7.16 -1.40
N VAL A 98 -4.57 -7.79 -2.57
CA VAL A 98 -3.42 -7.53 -3.45
C VAL A 98 -3.73 -6.33 -4.35
N ILE A 99 -2.96 -5.27 -4.21
CA ILE A 99 -3.04 -4.05 -4.99
C ILE A 99 -1.90 -4.09 -6.01
N PRO A 100 -2.17 -4.31 -7.31
CA PRO A 100 -1.14 -4.26 -8.35
C PRO A 100 -0.73 -2.81 -8.59
N VAL A 101 0.56 -2.53 -8.41
CA VAL A 101 1.15 -1.21 -8.53
C VAL A 101 2.07 -1.18 -9.75
N GLY A 102 1.45 -1.05 -10.92
CA GLY A 102 2.14 -1.12 -12.21
C GLY A 102 2.45 0.21 -12.86
N SER A 103 2.93 0.13 -14.10
CA SER A 103 3.35 1.27 -14.94
C SER A 103 2.26 2.33 -15.20
N VAL A 104 0.99 2.04 -14.89
CA VAL A 104 -0.10 3.04 -14.87
C VAL A 104 0.19 4.21 -13.93
N LEU A 105 1.02 4.02 -12.89
CA LEU A 105 1.47 5.13 -12.05
C LEU A 105 2.38 6.11 -12.79
N LEU A 106 3.10 5.62 -13.79
CA LEU A 106 4.12 6.36 -14.54
C LEU A 106 3.52 7.06 -15.78
N SER A 107 2.27 6.80 -16.14
CA SER A 107 1.63 7.45 -17.29
C SER A 107 1.51 8.96 -17.07
N HIS A 108 2.01 9.80 -17.98
CA HIS A 108 1.98 11.26 -17.83
C HIS A 108 0.58 11.85 -17.81
#